data_AF-A0A7S1AB89-F1
#
_entry.id   AF-A0A7S1AB89-F1
#
_cell.length_a   1.000
_cell.length_b   1.000
_cell.length_c   1.000
_cell.angle_alpha   90.00
_cell.angle_beta   90.00
_cell.angle_gamma   90.00
#
_symmetry.space_group_name_H-M   'P 1'
#
loop_
_entity.id
_entity.type
_entity.pdbx_description
1 polymer ?
#
loop_
_entity_poly.entity_id
_entity_poly.type
_entity_poly.pdbx_seq_one_letter_code
_entity_poly.pdbx_strand_id
1 'polypeptide(L)'
;FLLSGQKRIQEVSGKQFYGYHGTRFQGHNRKHFCAPEVSEGCLVEDSDGEEVVLCPDCMLPVGELAYILDTGDVVLHGDCMARRMLEKCARDDEARLMKERALKRDRRREFGIGWNPETVPLNFGVAQRVQPGFAPA
;
A
#
# COMPACT_ATOMS: atom_id res chain seq x y z
N PHE A 1 33.44 -7.49 -30.15
CA PHE A 1 32.49 -6.51 -30.71
C PHE A 1 31.22 -6.57 -29.87
N LEU A 2 31.19 -6.02 -28.66
CA LEU A 2 30.93 -4.61 -28.32
C LEU A 2 29.73 -4.02 -29.06
N LEU A 3 28.63 -3.80 -28.33
CA LEU A 3 27.79 -2.59 -28.29
C LEU A 3 26.81 -2.75 -27.10
N SER A 4 27.23 -2.51 -25.85
CA SER A 4 26.95 -1.28 -25.08
C SER A 4 25.54 -0.68 -25.30
N GLY A 5 24.61 -1.05 -24.42
CA GLY A 5 23.30 -0.42 -24.27
C GLY A 5 23.09 0.14 -22.86
N GLN A 6 23.93 1.10 -22.45
CA GLN A 6 23.65 1.93 -21.28
C GLN A 6 22.61 2.99 -21.65
N LYS A 7 21.45 2.98 -20.98
CA LYS A 7 20.59 4.17 -20.84
C LYS A 7 20.28 4.43 -19.37
N ARG A 8 21.18 5.24 -18.80
CA ARG A 8 20.95 6.35 -17.86
C ARG A 8 19.54 6.42 -17.27
N ILE A 9 19.38 5.89 -16.06
CA ILE A 9 18.31 6.29 -15.14
C ILE A 9 18.75 7.64 -14.57
N GLN A 10 17.97 8.69 -14.82
CA GLN A 10 18.12 9.95 -14.12
C GLN A 10 17.76 9.72 -12.65
N GLU A 11 18.70 10.02 -11.77
CA GLU A 11 18.49 10.14 -10.34
C GLU A 11 17.52 11.29 -10.08
N VAL A 12 16.34 10.96 -9.53
CA VAL A 12 15.49 11.94 -8.86
C VAL A 12 15.07 11.34 -7.52
N SER A 13 15.75 11.81 -6.48
CA SER A 13 15.47 11.63 -5.04
C SER A 13 15.28 10.20 -4.52
N GLY A 14 16.38 9.59 -4.05
CA GLY A 14 16.49 9.10 -2.67
C GLY A 14 15.49 8.06 -2.14
N LYS A 15 14.85 7.26 -2.99
CA LYS A 15 14.00 6.14 -2.52
C LYS A 15 14.56 4.82 -3.02
N GLN A 16 15.38 4.19 -2.18
CA GLN A 16 15.67 2.77 -2.32
C GLN A 16 14.37 1.98 -2.19
N PHE A 17 13.89 1.45 -3.31
CA PHE A 17 12.94 0.36 -3.30
C PHE A 17 13.70 -0.90 -2.93
N TYR A 18 13.55 -1.37 -1.70
CA TYR A 18 13.91 -2.74 -1.36
C TYR A 18 12.74 -3.65 -1.70
N GLY A 19 12.95 -4.49 -2.71
CA GLY A 19 12.02 -5.53 -3.11
C GLY A 19 11.88 -6.59 -2.03
N TYR A 20 10.66 -7.12 -1.91
CA TYR A 20 10.34 -8.30 -1.13
C TYR A 20 11.20 -9.50 -1.58
N HIS A 21 12.19 -9.88 -0.78
CA HIS A 21 12.68 -11.25 -0.78
C HIS A 21 11.83 -12.06 0.19
N GLY A 22 10.82 -12.74 -0.35
CA GLY A 22 10.22 -13.88 0.33
C GLY A 22 11.29 -14.93 0.55
N THR A 23 11.74 -15.09 1.79
CA THR A 23 12.62 -16.20 2.17
C THR A 23 11.79 -17.46 2.28
N ARG A 24 11.91 -18.25 1.21
CA ARG A 24 11.74 -19.69 1.12
C ARG A 24 11.92 -20.40 2.47
N PHE A 25 10.83 -20.95 2.99
CA PHE A 25 10.84 -21.95 4.06
C PHE A 25 11.65 -23.16 3.57
N GLN A 26 12.80 -23.42 4.20
CA GLN A 26 13.43 -24.74 4.22
C GLN A 26 14.48 -24.79 5.34
N GLY A 27 14.31 -25.75 6.24
CA GLY A 27 15.39 -26.27 7.07
C GLY A 27 15.52 -25.69 8.47
N HIS A 28 15.10 -26.49 9.44
CA HIS A 28 15.56 -26.53 10.83
C HIS A 28 16.90 -25.81 11.09
N ASN A 29 16.88 -24.69 11.83
CA ASN A 29 17.80 -24.51 12.95
C ASN A 29 17.29 -23.45 13.94
N ARG A 30 17.50 -23.76 15.21
CA ARG A 30 17.13 -23.01 16.40
C ARG A 30 17.88 -21.67 16.46
N LYS A 31 17.20 -20.63 16.95
CA LYS A 31 17.73 -19.37 17.51
C LYS A 31 18.24 -18.32 16.50
N HIS A 32 17.33 -17.51 15.97
CA HIS A 32 17.59 -16.08 15.86
C HIS A 32 16.78 -15.38 16.96
N PHE A 33 17.21 -15.58 18.19
CA PHE A 33 16.94 -14.66 19.30
C PHE A 33 17.80 -13.43 19.00
N CYS A 34 17.28 -12.48 18.24
CA CYS A 34 17.81 -11.12 18.32
C CYS A 34 17.30 -10.61 19.66
N ALA A 35 18.10 -10.74 20.72
CA ALA A 35 17.91 -9.93 21.91
C ALA A 35 18.06 -8.47 21.43
N PRO A 36 16.97 -7.69 21.34
CA PRO A 36 17.12 -6.30 20.97
C PRO A 36 17.82 -5.62 22.13
N GLU A 37 18.82 -4.79 21.85
CA GLU A 37 19.17 -3.71 22.78
C GLU A 37 17.98 -2.75 22.76
N VAL A 38 16.96 -3.06 23.54
CA VAL A 38 15.75 -2.23 23.65
C VAL A 38 16.17 -0.97 24.39
N SER A 39 16.10 0.18 23.70
CA SER A 39 16.30 1.48 24.33
C SER A 39 15.40 1.61 25.56
N GLU A 40 15.94 2.12 26.68
CA GLU A 40 15.40 2.11 28.05
C GLU A 40 13.97 2.68 28.25
N GLY A 41 13.32 3.21 27.21
CA GLY A 41 12.04 3.91 27.29
C GLY A 41 10.77 3.03 27.33
N CYS A 42 10.87 1.71 27.24
CA CYS A 42 9.70 0.82 27.17
C CYS A 42 9.71 -0.37 28.13
N LEU A 43 10.67 -0.39 29.06
CA LEU A 43 10.78 -1.40 30.09
C LEU A 43 9.93 -1.00 31.30
N VAL A 44 9.14 -1.94 31.81
CA VAL A 44 8.42 -1.80 33.07
C VAL A 44 8.73 -3.00 33.95
N GLU A 45 8.89 -2.79 35.25
CA GLU A 45 8.98 -3.88 36.22
C GLU A 45 7.57 -4.42 36.48
N ASP A 46 7.43 -5.74 36.50
CA ASP A 46 6.19 -6.40 36.88
C ASP A 46 6.11 -6.64 38.40
N SER A 47 5.16 -7.48 38.84
CA SER A 47 4.96 -7.72 40.27
C SER A 47 6.02 -8.63 40.91
N ASP A 48 6.82 -9.36 40.13
CA ASP A 48 7.91 -10.20 40.65
C ASP A 48 9.29 -9.56 40.49
N GLY A 49 9.34 -8.38 39.83
CA GLY A 49 10.53 -7.58 39.63
C GLY A 49 11.26 -7.89 38.31
N GLU A 50 10.63 -8.64 37.40
CA GLU A 50 11.13 -8.84 36.05
C GLU A 50 10.84 -7.62 35.16
N GLU A 51 11.83 -7.21 34.37
CA GLU A 51 11.67 -6.16 33.36
C GLU A 51 10.96 -6.71 32.12
N VAL A 52 9.80 -6.14 31.78
CA VAL A 52 9.04 -6.50 30.58
C VAL A 52 8.93 -5.31 29.62
N VAL A 53 9.02 -5.60 28.32
CA VAL A 53 8.84 -4.60 27.27
C VAL A 53 7.35 -4.47 26.95
N LEU A 54 6.81 -3.25 26.95
CA LEU A 54 5.42 -3.01 26.55
C LEU A 54 5.29 -2.66 25.06
N CYS A 55 4.22 -3.11 24.43
CA CYS A 55 3.84 -2.62 23.11
C CYS A 55 3.20 -1.22 23.26
N PRO A 56 3.69 -0.17 22.59
CA PRO A 56 3.13 1.18 22.73
C PRO A 56 1.71 1.34 22.18
N ASP A 57 1.23 0.39 21.36
CA ASP A 57 -0.10 0.46 20.76
C ASP A 57 -1.21 -0.04 21.67
N CYS A 58 -0.93 -1.07 22.48
CA CYS A 58 -1.92 -1.70 23.35
C CYS A 58 -1.52 -1.71 24.83
N MET A 59 -0.30 -1.27 25.16
CA MET A 59 0.28 -1.23 26.50
C MET A 59 0.35 -2.60 27.20
N LEU A 60 0.37 -3.69 26.42
CA LEU A 60 0.52 -5.04 26.93
C LEU A 60 1.96 -5.53 26.74
N PRO A 61 2.45 -6.44 27.62
CA PRO A 61 3.78 -7.04 27.48
C PRO A 61 3.97 -7.71 26.13
N VAL A 62 5.12 -7.50 25.51
CA VAL A 62 5.53 -8.17 24.29
C VAL A 62 6.07 -9.56 24.65
N GLY A 63 5.57 -10.59 23.97
CA GLY A 63 6.04 -11.96 24.16
C GLY A 63 7.37 -12.24 23.46
N GLU A 64 7.65 -13.53 23.23
CA GLU A 64 8.89 -14.00 22.58
C GLU A 64 9.05 -13.48 21.13
N LEU A 65 7.94 -13.20 20.45
CA LEU A 65 7.93 -12.71 19.07
C LEU A 65 7.56 -11.24 19.01
N ALA A 66 8.48 -10.46 18.47
CA ALA A 66 8.45 -9.01 18.46
C ALA A 66 8.87 -8.46 17.10
N TYR A 67 8.21 -7.37 16.68
CA TYR A 67 8.63 -6.58 15.52
C TYR A 67 9.33 -5.31 15.99
N ILE A 68 10.53 -5.06 15.47
CA ILE A 68 11.29 -3.84 15.71
C ILE A 68 11.08 -2.93 14.50
N LEU A 69 10.66 -1.69 14.74
CA LEU A 69 10.55 -0.66 13.69
C LEU A 69 11.92 -0.26 13.17
N ASP A 70 11.98 0.32 11.96
CA ASP A 70 13.24 0.78 11.33
C ASP A 70 14.02 1.79 12.18
N THR A 71 13.34 2.46 13.13
CA THR A 71 13.96 3.37 14.10
C THR A 71 14.71 2.66 15.21
N GLY A 72 14.59 1.32 15.35
CA GLY A 72 15.22 0.52 16.39
C GLY A 72 14.54 0.59 17.76
N ASP A 73 13.92 1.73 18.07
CA ASP A 73 13.47 2.05 19.45
C ASP A 73 12.12 1.45 19.85
N VAL A 74 11.37 0.89 18.90
CA VAL A 74 9.97 0.53 19.15
C VAL A 74 9.72 -0.93 18.83
N VAL A 75 9.25 -1.64 19.86
CA VAL A 75 8.89 -3.05 19.82
C VAL A 75 7.36 -3.19 19.78
N LEU A 76 6.84 -3.96 18.83
CA LEU A 76 5.42 -4.20 18.63
C LEU A 76 5.09 -5.69 18.62
N HIS A 77 3.88 -6.03 19.05
CA HIS A 77 3.29 -7.33 18.73
C HIS A 77 3.11 -7.50 17.22
N GLY A 78 3.14 -8.74 16.75
CA GLY A 78 2.79 -9.07 15.36
C GLY A 78 1.42 -8.52 14.95
N ASP A 79 0.42 -8.64 15.82
CA ASP A 79 -0.94 -8.15 15.54
C ASP A 79 -1.00 -6.63 15.46
N CYS A 80 -0.30 -5.92 16.36
CA CYS A 80 -0.22 -4.46 16.33
C CYS A 80 0.49 -3.96 15.07
N MET A 81 1.60 -4.62 14.70
CA MET A 81 2.32 -4.31 13.46
C MET A 81 1.44 -4.58 12.23
N ALA A 82 0.75 -5.71 12.17
CA ALA A 82 -0.17 -6.04 11.10
C ALA A 82 -1.27 -4.98 10.94
N ARG A 83 -1.86 -4.52 12.06
CA ARG A 83 -2.84 -3.42 12.05
C ARG A 83 -2.26 -2.13 11.48
N ARG A 84 -1.07 -1.70 11.94
CA ARG A 84 -0.40 -0.50 11.40
C ARG A 84 -0.11 -0.61 9.91
N MET A 85 0.31 -1.80 9.44
CA MET A 85 0.54 -2.05 8.02
C MET A 85 -0.76 -1.94 7.20
N LEU A 86 -1.85 -2.51 7.69
CA LEU A 86 -3.16 -2.39 7.03
C LEU A 86 -3.63 -0.94 6.95
N GLU A 87 -3.50 -0.16 8.02
CA GLU A 87 -3.85 1.26 8.04
C GLU A 87 -2.98 2.08 7.06
N LYS A 88 -1.69 1.75 6.94
CA LYS A 88 -0.81 2.37 5.95
C LYS A 88 -1.26 2.04 4.52
N CYS A 89 -1.49 0.77 4.22
CA CYS A 89 -1.95 0.34 2.89
C CYS A 89 -3.28 1.00 2.51
N ALA A 90 -4.24 1.08 3.44
CA ALA A 90 -5.53 1.71 3.21
C ALA A 90 -5.38 3.20 2.85
N ARG A 91 -4.53 3.94 3.58
CA ARG A 91 -4.25 5.36 3.29
C ARG A 91 -3.57 5.55 1.95
N ASP A 92 -2.59 4.71 1.63
CA ASP A 92 -1.85 4.78 0.36
C ASP A 92 -2.78 4.50 -0.84
N ASP A 93 -3.67 3.50 -0.70
CA ASP A 93 -4.66 3.18 -1.72
C ASP A 93 -5.71 4.27 -1.90
N GLU A 94 -6.20 4.86 -0.81
CA GLU A 94 -7.13 5.99 -0.88
C GLU A 94 -6.49 7.17 -1.61
N ALA A 95 -5.25 7.52 -1.27
CA ALA A 95 -4.51 8.59 -1.94
C ALA A 95 -4.31 8.31 -3.43
N ARG A 96 -4.00 7.06 -3.81
CA ARG A 96 -3.88 6.64 -5.21
C ARG A 96 -5.21 6.77 -5.94
N LEU A 97 -6.29 6.26 -5.36
CA LEU A 97 -7.63 6.31 -5.95
C LEU A 97 -8.12 7.75 -6.15
N MET A 98 -7.86 8.65 -5.20
CA MET A 98 -8.21 10.07 -5.36
C MET A 98 -7.48 10.70 -6.55
N LYS A 99 -6.17 10.45 -6.68
CA LYS A 99 -5.37 10.95 -7.82
C LYS A 99 -5.87 10.38 -9.15
N GLU A 100 -6.13 9.08 -9.21
CA GLU A 100 -6.67 8.44 -10.41
C GLU A 100 -8.05 8.97 -10.80
N ARG A 101 -8.95 9.18 -9.83
CA ARG A 101 -10.28 9.74 -10.07
C ARG A 101 -10.18 11.16 -10.61
N ALA A 102 -9.32 12.00 -10.03
CA ALA A 102 -9.08 13.35 -10.52
C ALA A 102 -8.57 13.33 -11.97
N LEU A 103 -7.52 12.56 -12.25
CA LEU A 103 -6.97 12.43 -13.59
C LEU A 103 -8.00 11.89 -14.61
N LYS A 104 -8.78 10.88 -14.23
CA LYS A 104 -9.84 10.32 -15.08
C LYS A 104 -10.92 11.36 -15.37
N ARG A 105 -11.32 12.15 -14.37
CA ARG A 105 -12.31 13.22 -14.54
C ARG A 105 -11.80 14.30 -15.50
N ASP A 106 -10.54 14.72 -15.33
CA ASP A 106 -9.96 15.79 -16.12
C ASP A 106 -9.78 15.36 -17.59
N ARG A 107 -9.29 14.13 -17.81
CA ARG A 107 -9.21 13.54 -19.17
C ARG A 107 -10.58 13.35 -19.81
N ARG A 108 -11.60 12.91 -19.05
CA ARG A 108 -12.95 12.78 -19.59
C ARG A 108 -13.50 14.12 -20.06
N ARG A 109 -13.20 15.19 -19.33
CA ARG A 109 -13.56 16.56 -19.72
C ARG A 109 -12.79 17.01 -20.96
N GLU A 110 -11.48 16.81 -20.99
CA GLU A 110 -10.60 17.24 -22.09
C GLU A 110 -10.97 16.56 -23.42
N PHE A 111 -11.16 15.24 -23.40
CA PHE A 111 -11.40 14.46 -24.61
C PHE A 111 -12.87 14.19 -24.89
N GLY A 112 -13.80 14.78 -24.11
CA GLY A 112 -15.23 14.51 -24.23
C GLY A 112 -15.59 13.03 -24.04
N ILE A 113 -14.82 12.29 -23.24
CA ILE A 113 -15.01 10.83 -23.05
C ILE A 113 -16.19 10.62 -22.09
N GLY A 114 -17.35 10.29 -22.67
CA GLY A 114 -18.57 9.97 -21.95
C GLY A 114 -19.76 9.96 -22.91
N TRP A 115 -20.93 9.61 -22.38
CA TRP A 115 -22.19 9.79 -23.10
C TRP A 115 -22.59 11.27 -22.99
N ASN A 116 -22.27 12.06 -24.00
CA ASN A 116 -22.82 13.41 -24.13
C ASN A 116 -23.96 13.37 -25.16
N PRO A 117 -25.22 13.65 -24.78
CA PRO A 117 -26.36 13.60 -25.71
C PRO A 117 -26.19 14.50 -26.94
N GLU A 118 -25.36 15.55 -26.85
CA GLU A 118 -25.05 16.44 -27.96
C GLU A 118 -24.09 15.82 -28.99
N THR A 119 -23.23 14.87 -28.59
CA THR A 119 -22.21 14.27 -29.46
C THR A 119 -22.47 12.80 -29.80
N VAL A 120 -23.47 12.17 -29.16
CA VAL A 120 -23.86 10.79 -29.47
C VAL A 120 -24.47 10.73 -30.87
N PRO A 121 -23.93 9.89 -31.78
CA PRO A 121 -24.51 9.71 -33.09
C PRO A 121 -25.94 9.19 -32.98
N LEU A 122 -26.89 9.95 -33.52
CA LEU A 122 -28.30 9.59 -33.49
C LEU A 122 -28.56 8.53 -34.55
N ASN A 123 -28.90 7.32 -34.12
CA ASN A 123 -29.21 6.19 -35.02
C ASN A 123 -30.64 6.25 -35.60
N PHE A 124 -31.23 7.44 -35.74
CA PHE A 124 -32.63 7.60 -36.17
C PHE A 124 -32.92 6.89 -37.49
N GLY A 125 -32.00 6.94 -38.45
CA GLY A 125 -32.16 6.26 -39.74
C GLY A 125 -32.12 4.73 -39.66
N VAL A 126 -31.50 4.15 -38.63
CA VAL A 126 -31.58 2.69 -38.38
C VAL A 126 -32.89 2.36 -37.69
N ALA A 127 -33.27 3.14 -36.67
CA ALA A 127 -34.50 2.93 -35.91
C ALA A 127 -35.75 2.96 -36.80
N GLN A 128 -35.83 3.93 -37.73
CA GLN A 128 -36.94 4.07 -38.67
C GLN A 128 -37.07 2.90 -39.65
N ARG A 129 -35.96 2.23 -40.01
CA ARG A 129 -35.98 1.05 -40.88
C ARG A 129 -36.46 -0.22 -40.17
N VAL A 130 -36.18 -0.33 -38.87
CA VAL A 130 -36.57 -1.49 -38.06
C VAL A 130 -38.02 -1.36 -37.58
N GLN A 131 -38.46 -0.15 -37.23
CA GLN A 131 -39.84 0.16 -36.86
C GLN A 131 -40.36 1.34 -37.70
N PRO A 132 -41.15 1.07 -38.74
CA PRO A 132 -41.90 2.10 -39.45
C PRO A 132 -42.84 2.82 -38.47
N GLY A 133 -42.71 4.14 -38.35
CA GLY A 133 -43.50 4.96 -37.42
C GLY A 133 -42.76 5.39 -36.14
N PHE A 134 -41.49 5.03 -35.96
CA PHE A 134 -40.67 5.58 -34.88
C PHE A 134 -40.47 7.09 -35.08
N ALA A 135 -40.92 7.89 -34.10
CA ALA A 135 -40.67 9.33 -34.02
C ALA A 135 -39.95 9.63 -32.69
N PRO A 136 -38.79 10.33 -32.71
CA PRO A 136 -38.17 10.78 -31.47
C PRO A 136 -39.09 11.78 -30.76
N ALA A 137 -39.16 11.66 -29.43
CA ALA A 137 -39.99 12.51 -28.57
C ALA A 137 -39.43 13.93 -28.41
#